data_AF-A0A522F6E1-F1
#
_entry.id   AF-A0A522F6E1-F1
#
_cell.length_a   1.000
_cell.length_b   1.000
_cell.length_c   1.000
_cell.angle_alpha   90.00
_cell.angle_beta   90.00
_cell.angle_gamma   90.00
#
_symmetry.space_group_name_H-M   'P 1'
#
loop_
_entity.id
_entity.type
_entity.pdbx_description
1 polymer ?
#
loop_
_entity_poly.entity_id
_entity_poly.type
_entity_poly.pdbx_seq_one_letter_code
_entity_poly.pdbx_strand_id
1 'polypeptide(L)'
;MENNMKLRELNELLVSKSVDERLREVASLFKGQTIFTTSFGIEDQVITHKIFRNKLAIKVVTLDTGRLFPQTYDVFSNTIIKYKNKIDVYFPEYEAVEKMVSEKGPFSFFESKENRIECCRLRKVVPLNRALSGMKCWISGIRAGQSDDRKQMDWLEYDEERKLYKFYPLFDWSFEDV
;
A
#
# COMPACT_ATOMS: atom_id res chain seq x y z
N MET A 1 7.64 20.08 -15.88
CA MET A 1 7.17 19.75 -17.24
C MET A 1 7.65 18.38 -17.69
N GLU A 2 8.95 18.06 -17.57
CA GLU A 2 9.52 16.77 -17.99
C GLU A 2 8.93 15.54 -17.23
N ASN A 3 8.75 15.64 -15.91
CA ASN A 3 8.09 14.59 -15.12
C ASN A 3 6.62 14.35 -15.51
N ASN A 4 5.88 15.40 -15.91
CA ASN A 4 4.47 15.28 -16.30
C ASN A 4 4.31 14.61 -17.67
N MET A 5 5.20 14.90 -18.61
CA MET A 5 5.21 14.25 -19.93
C MET A 5 5.53 12.75 -19.78
N LYS A 6 6.53 12.42 -18.96
CA LYS A 6 6.89 11.04 -18.65
C LYS A 6 5.78 10.28 -17.88
N LEU A 7 5.07 10.95 -16.98
CA LEU A 7 3.95 10.35 -16.25
C LEU A 7 2.78 9.99 -17.18
N ARG A 8 2.44 10.90 -18.10
CA ARG A 8 1.40 10.68 -19.10
C ARG A 8 1.70 9.49 -20.01
N GLU A 9 2.92 9.41 -20.53
CA GLU A 9 3.35 8.28 -21.36
C GLU A 9 3.28 6.94 -20.60
N LEU A 10 3.66 6.93 -19.32
CA LEU A 10 3.53 5.74 -18.47
C LEU A 10 2.06 5.36 -18.24
N ASN A 11 1.17 6.34 -18.02
CA ASN A 11 -0.26 6.06 -17.88
C ASN A 11 -0.84 5.48 -19.18
N GLU A 12 -0.54 6.07 -20.33
CA GLU A 12 -0.98 5.57 -21.65
C GLU A 12 -0.48 4.13 -21.91
N LEU A 13 0.74 3.79 -21.49
CA LEU A 13 1.30 2.44 -21.59
C LEU A 13 0.55 1.40 -20.72
N LEU A 14 -0.04 1.83 -19.60
CA LEU A 14 -0.68 0.95 -18.62
C LEU A 14 -2.18 0.75 -18.90
N VAL A 15 -2.88 1.74 -19.47
CA VAL A 15 -4.35 1.73 -19.62
C VAL A 15 -4.85 0.48 -20.37
N SER A 16 -4.23 0.10 -21.48
CA SER A 16 -4.71 -1.01 -22.34
C SER A 16 -4.31 -2.41 -21.87
N LYS A 17 -3.52 -2.52 -20.79
CA LYS A 17 -2.96 -3.79 -20.31
C LYS A 17 -3.85 -4.46 -19.27
N SER A 18 -3.80 -5.77 -19.17
CA SER A 18 -4.37 -6.50 -18.03
C SER A 18 -3.63 -6.16 -16.73
N VAL A 19 -4.24 -6.40 -15.57
CA VAL A 19 -3.61 -6.17 -14.26
C VAL A 19 -2.25 -6.89 -14.13
N ASP A 20 -2.16 -8.12 -14.65
CA ASP A 20 -0.91 -8.91 -14.58
C ASP A 20 0.19 -8.30 -15.43
N GLU A 21 -0.15 -7.79 -16.62
CA GLU A 21 0.79 -7.09 -17.50
C GLU A 21 1.22 -5.75 -16.91
N ARG A 22 0.28 -4.98 -16.32
CA ARG A 22 0.60 -3.71 -15.65
C ARG A 22 1.57 -3.92 -14.49
N LEU A 23 1.29 -4.90 -13.62
CA LEU A 23 2.18 -5.24 -12.49
C LEU A 23 3.57 -5.68 -12.97
N ARG A 24 3.64 -6.46 -14.05
CA ARG A 24 4.91 -6.93 -14.63
C ARG A 24 5.71 -5.78 -15.24
N GLU A 25 5.03 -4.87 -15.93
CA GLU A 25 5.64 -3.65 -16.50
C GLU A 25 6.23 -2.76 -15.40
N VAL A 26 5.44 -2.46 -14.37
CA VAL A 26 5.89 -1.63 -13.24
C VAL A 26 7.05 -2.28 -12.49
N ALA A 27 7.02 -3.60 -12.28
CA ALA A 27 8.14 -4.33 -11.69
C ALA A 27 9.42 -4.28 -12.56
N SER A 28 9.28 -4.20 -13.88
CA SER A 28 10.40 -4.08 -14.81
C SER A 28 10.99 -2.67 -14.82
N LEU A 29 10.13 -1.65 -14.93
CA LEU A 29 10.52 -0.23 -14.97
C LEU A 29 11.24 0.21 -13.70
N PHE A 30 10.83 -0.31 -12.54
CA PHE A 30 11.40 0.03 -11.24
C PHE A 30 12.04 -1.19 -10.57
N LYS A 31 12.82 -1.96 -11.34
CA LYS A 31 13.41 -3.24 -10.90
C LYS A 31 14.09 -3.14 -9.53
N GLY A 32 13.59 -3.92 -8.58
CA GLY A 32 14.10 -3.97 -7.19
C GLY A 32 13.71 -2.76 -6.32
N GLN A 33 12.92 -1.82 -6.84
CA GLN A 33 12.49 -0.59 -6.16
C GLN A 33 10.96 -0.43 -6.17
N THR A 34 10.23 -1.52 -6.48
CA THR A 34 8.76 -1.58 -6.41
C THR A 34 8.32 -2.24 -5.11
N ILE A 35 7.42 -1.58 -4.39
CA ILE A 35 6.84 -2.05 -3.14
C ILE A 35 5.33 -2.06 -3.22
N PHE A 36 4.70 -3.11 -2.70
CA PHE A 36 3.26 -3.20 -2.51
C PHE A 36 2.96 -3.28 -1.02
N THR A 37 2.08 -2.39 -0.53
CA THR A 37 1.62 -2.42 0.86
C THR A 37 0.24 -3.07 0.93
N THR A 38 0.10 -4.13 1.71
CA THR A 38 -1.16 -4.82 1.95
C THR A 38 -1.67 -4.58 3.37
N SER A 39 -2.96 -4.27 3.46
CA SER A 39 -3.77 -4.29 4.69
C SER A 39 -4.62 -5.56 4.81
N PHE A 40 -4.42 -6.50 3.88
CA PHE A 40 -5.17 -7.75 3.74
C PHE A 40 -6.66 -7.57 3.39
N GLY A 41 -7.04 -6.40 2.86
CA GLY A 41 -8.34 -6.19 2.22
C GLY A 41 -8.52 -7.05 0.97
N ILE A 42 -9.75 -7.10 0.45
CA ILE A 42 -10.09 -7.94 -0.70
C ILE A 42 -9.28 -7.55 -1.95
N GLU A 43 -9.13 -6.25 -2.22
CA GLU A 43 -8.33 -5.71 -3.32
C GLU A 43 -6.86 -6.08 -3.16
N ASP A 44 -6.37 -5.96 -1.92
CA ASP A 44 -4.99 -6.29 -1.61
C ASP A 44 -4.72 -7.79 -1.76
N GLN A 45 -5.70 -8.66 -1.51
CA GLN A 45 -5.58 -10.10 -1.74
C GLN A 45 -5.53 -10.45 -3.23
N VAL A 46 -6.29 -9.76 -4.08
CA VAL A 46 -6.19 -9.89 -5.55
C VAL A 46 -4.78 -9.51 -6.02
N ILE A 47 -4.26 -8.36 -5.58
CA ILE A 47 -2.91 -7.91 -5.96
C ILE A 47 -1.85 -8.88 -5.43
N THR A 48 -1.97 -9.32 -4.18
CA THR A 48 -1.08 -10.32 -3.57
C THR A 48 -1.07 -11.62 -4.37
N HIS A 49 -2.25 -12.11 -4.76
CA HIS A 49 -2.39 -13.31 -5.59
C HIS A 49 -1.62 -13.17 -6.90
N LYS A 50 -1.82 -12.04 -7.60
CA LYS A 50 -1.20 -11.77 -8.90
C LYS A 50 0.32 -11.62 -8.78
N ILE A 51 0.81 -10.91 -7.77
CA ILE A 51 2.26 -10.77 -7.51
C ILE A 51 2.90 -12.13 -7.24
N PHE A 52 2.34 -12.91 -6.31
CA PHE A 52 2.95 -14.17 -5.88
C PHE A 52 2.85 -15.28 -6.92
N ARG A 53 1.70 -15.42 -7.61
CA ARG A 53 1.54 -16.43 -8.68
C ARG A 53 2.48 -16.20 -9.86
N ASN A 54 2.66 -14.93 -10.23
CA ASN A 54 3.55 -14.56 -11.34
C ASN A 54 5.01 -14.38 -10.92
N LYS A 55 5.34 -14.56 -9.62
CA LYS A 55 6.68 -14.38 -9.06
C LYS A 55 7.30 -13.02 -9.43
N LEU A 56 6.49 -11.97 -9.38
CA LEU A 56 6.94 -10.62 -9.74
C LEU A 56 7.95 -10.12 -8.72
N ALA A 57 8.97 -9.42 -9.18
CA ALA A 57 10.01 -8.82 -8.35
C ALA A 57 9.50 -7.55 -7.63
N ILE A 58 8.46 -7.71 -6.82
CA ILE A 58 7.79 -6.67 -6.05
C ILE A 58 7.88 -7.04 -4.57
N LYS A 59 8.37 -6.11 -3.75
CA LYS A 59 8.42 -6.29 -2.30
C LYS A 59 7.01 -6.16 -1.72
N VAL A 60 6.48 -7.23 -1.10
CA VAL A 60 5.17 -7.19 -0.45
C VAL A 60 5.35 -6.96 1.04
N VAL A 61 4.72 -5.92 1.57
CA VAL A 61 4.86 -5.51 2.97
C VAL A 61 3.51 -5.24 3.62
N THR A 62 3.44 -5.35 4.94
CA THR A 62 2.29 -4.90 5.72
C THR A 62 2.73 -3.98 6.86
N LEU A 63 1.82 -3.09 7.27
CA LEU A 63 2.00 -2.24 8.45
C LEU A 63 1.22 -2.87 9.60
N ASP A 64 1.92 -3.59 10.46
CA ASP A 64 1.31 -4.10 11.68
C ASP A 64 1.27 -2.96 12.70
N THR A 65 0.10 -2.37 12.87
CA THR A 65 -0.12 -1.26 13.81
C THR A 65 -0.10 -1.71 15.28
N GLY A 66 -0.05 -3.01 15.57
CA GLY A 66 -0.25 -3.62 16.88
C GLY A 66 -1.69 -3.57 17.38
N ARG A 67 -2.64 -3.15 16.52
CA ARG A 67 -4.07 -2.95 16.83
C ARG A 67 -4.99 -3.45 15.71
N LEU A 68 -4.49 -4.31 14.82
CA LEU A 68 -5.29 -4.93 13.78
C LEU A 68 -6.30 -5.92 14.38
N PHE A 69 -7.38 -6.19 13.65
CA PHE A 69 -8.33 -7.21 14.06
C PHE A 69 -7.66 -8.60 14.04
N PRO A 70 -8.03 -9.52 14.96
CA PRO A 70 -7.56 -10.90 14.91
C PRO A 70 -7.78 -11.55 13.54
N GLN A 71 -8.93 -11.27 12.90
CA GLN A 71 -9.27 -11.77 11.57
C GLN A 71 -8.28 -11.30 10.49
N THR A 72 -7.69 -10.11 10.64
CA THR A 72 -6.63 -9.63 9.73
C THR A 72 -5.37 -10.50 9.87
N TYR A 73 -5.02 -10.92 11.08
CA TYR A 73 -3.92 -11.86 11.30
C TYR A 73 -4.24 -13.26 10.76
N ASP A 74 -5.49 -13.71 10.86
CA ASP A 74 -5.91 -14.98 10.27
C ASP A 74 -5.73 -14.96 8.74
N VAL A 75 -6.19 -13.89 8.08
CA VAL A 75 -5.98 -13.71 6.63
C VAL A 75 -4.49 -13.65 6.32
N PHE A 76 -3.71 -12.89 7.07
CA PHE A 76 -2.26 -12.79 6.89
C PHE A 76 -1.57 -14.17 6.97
N SER A 77 -1.86 -14.94 8.02
CA SER A 77 -1.34 -16.29 8.21
C SER A 77 -1.71 -17.21 7.05
N ASN A 78 -2.99 -17.20 6.65
CA ASN A 78 -3.48 -17.99 5.52
C ASN A 78 -2.83 -17.58 4.18
N THR A 79 -2.57 -16.29 3.96
CA THR A 79 -1.84 -15.81 2.79
C THR A 79 -0.42 -16.38 2.75
N ILE A 80 0.34 -16.32 3.86
CA ILE A 80 1.69 -16.89 3.93
C ILE A 80 1.66 -18.40 3.64
N ILE A 81 0.75 -19.14 4.28
CA ILE A 81 0.64 -20.60 4.12
C ILE A 81 0.32 -20.96 2.67
N LYS A 82 -0.64 -20.26 2.04
CA LYS A 82 -1.10 -20.53 0.68
C LYS A 82 -0.01 -20.32 -0.36
N TYR A 83 0.71 -19.19 -0.28
CA TYR A 83 1.67 -18.81 -1.32
C TYR A 83 3.11 -19.24 -1.01
N LYS A 84 3.40 -19.60 0.24
CA LYS A 84 4.77 -19.92 0.72
C LYS A 84 5.78 -18.82 0.39
N ASN A 85 5.31 -17.57 0.41
CA ASN A 85 6.09 -16.37 0.15
C ASN A 85 6.11 -15.45 1.38
N LYS A 86 7.17 -14.65 1.48
CA LYS A 86 7.35 -13.69 2.55
C LYS A 86 6.54 -12.42 2.32
N ILE A 87 5.98 -11.88 3.40
CA ILE A 87 5.50 -10.51 3.50
C ILE A 87 6.32 -9.85 4.62
N ASP A 88 7.01 -8.74 4.32
CA ASP A 88 7.78 -8.03 5.35
C ASP A 88 6.84 -7.22 6.25
N VAL A 89 7.09 -7.25 7.56
CA VAL A 89 6.27 -6.53 8.54
C VAL A 89 7.02 -5.27 8.98
N TYR A 90 6.33 -4.13 8.93
CA TYR A 90 6.80 -2.87 9.50
C TYR A 90 5.96 -2.53 10.72
N PHE A 91 6.60 -2.57 11.89
CA PHE A 91 5.99 -2.29 13.19
C PHE A 91 6.37 -0.87 13.68
N PRO A 92 5.53 -0.22 14.51
CA PRO A 92 5.83 1.07 15.14
C PRO A 92 7.08 1.02 16.04
N GLU A 93 7.78 2.15 16.17
CA GLU A 93 8.83 2.30 17.19
C GLU A 93 8.19 2.21 18.57
N TYR A 94 8.65 1.26 19.40
CA TYR A 94 7.96 0.91 20.64
C TYR A 94 8.01 2.07 21.64
N GLU A 95 9.12 2.81 21.73
CA GLU A 95 9.29 3.93 22.66
C GLU A 95 8.25 5.02 22.43
N ALA A 96 7.96 5.33 21.16
CA ALA A 96 6.99 6.36 20.81
C ALA A 96 5.55 5.93 21.13
N VAL A 97 5.25 4.66 20.91
CA VAL A 97 3.93 4.09 21.24
C VAL A 97 3.75 3.96 22.75
N GLU A 98 4.76 3.50 23.47
CA GLU A 98 4.77 3.36 24.92
C GLU A 98 4.50 4.70 25.60
N LYS A 99 5.22 5.75 25.17
CA LYS A 99 4.99 7.11 25.67
C LYS A 99 3.54 7.57 25.45
N MET A 100 3.05 7.50 24.21
CA MET A 100 1.70 7.95 23.87
C MET A 100 0.63 7.21 24.68
N VAL A 101 0.76 5.88 24.82
CA VAL A 101 -0.22 5.06 25.55
C VAL A 101 -0.13 5.31 27.05
N SER A 102 1.06 5.52 27.61
CA SER A 102 1.24 5.81 29.04
C SER A 102 0.66 7.16 29.43
N GLU A 103 0.82 8.18 28.57
CA GLU A 103 0.36 9.54 28.84
C GLU A 103 -1.13 9.75 28.51
N LYS A 104 -1.64 9.14 27.44
CA LYS A 104 -2.98 9.41 26.89
C LYS A 104 -3.92 8.20 26.89
N GLY A 105 -3.45 7.04 27.34
CA GLY A 105 -4.20 5.80 27.31
C GLY A 105 -4.26 5.12 25.93
N PRO A 106 -4.76 3.87 25.88
CA PRO A 106 -4.76 3.05 24.65
C PRO A 106 -5.81 3.46 23.62
N PHE A 107 -6.69 4.41 23.94
CA PHE A 107 -7.87 4.80 23.15
C PHE A 107 -7.96 6.31 22.88
N SER A 108 -6.88 7.07 23.09
CA SER A 108 -6.82 8.53 22.95
C SER A 108 -7.35 9.07 21.61
N PHE A 109 -7.30 8.28 20.55
CA PHE A 109 -7.80 8.61 19.21
C PHE A 109 -9.33 8.78 19.09
N PHE A 110 -10.09 8.42 20.13
CA PHE A 110 -11.52 8.74 20.24
C PHE A 110 -11.78 10.11 20.87
N GLU A 111 -10.80 10.67 21.57
CA GLU A 111 -10.98 11.89 22.37
C GLU A 111 -10.83 13.16 21.53
N SER A 112 -9.98 13.13 20.50
CA SER A 112 -9.79 14.28 19.61
C SER A 112 -9.26 13.89 18.23
N LYS A 113 -9.38 14.82 17.27
CA LYS A 113 -8.80 14.68 15.93
C LYS A 113 -7.28 14.66 16.00
N GLU A 114 -6.70 15.48 16.87
CA GLU A 114 -5.25 15.61 17.07
C GLU A 114 -4.65 14.31 17.59
N ASN A 115 -5.27 13.69 18.60
CA ASN A 115 -4.85 12.39 19.13
C ASN A 115 -5.00 11.27 18.09
N ARG A 116 -6.05 11.33 17.25
CA ARG A 116 -6.21 10.39 16.14
C ARG A 116 -5.09 10.52 15.11
N ILE A 117 -4.74 11.75 14.74
CA ILE A 117 -3.63 12.03 13.83
C ILE A 117 -2.31 11.53 14.42
N GLU A 118 -2.06 11.77 15.71
CA GLU A 118 -0.87 11.28 16.41
C GLU A 118 -0.79 9.74 16.41
N CYS A 119 -1.86 9.06 16.79
CA CYS A 119 -1.93 7.60 16.80
C CYS A 119 -1.64 7.04 15.39
N CYS A 120 -2.29 7.58 14.36
CA CYS A 120 -2.03 7.21 12.97
C CYS A 120 -0.61 7.52 12.54
N ARG A 121 -0.05 8.67 12.95
CA ARG A 121 1.33 9.06 12.61
C ARG A 121 2.31 8.04 13.16
N LEU A 122 2.19 7.70 14.44
CA LEU A 122 3.09 6.78 15.12
C LEU A 122 2.92 5.34 14.64
N ARG A 123 1.66 4.87 14.53
CA ARG A 123 1.39 3.47 14.22
C ARG A 123 1.42 3.12 12.73
N LYS A 124 1.19 4.10 11.85
CA LYS A 124 1.05 3.87 10.40
C LYS A 124 2.03 4.70 9.57
N VAL A 125 2.04 6.03 9.73
CA VAL A 125 2.80 6.91 8.82
C VAL A 125 4.31 6.76 8.98
N VAL A 126 4.81 6.73 10.21
CA VAL A 126 6.25 6.53 10.48
C VAL A 126 6.73 5.17 9.95
N PRO A 127 6.09 4.02 10.27
CA PRO A 127 6.44 2.74 9.68
C PRO A 127 6.34 2.70 8.15
N LEU A 128 5.31 3.32 7.57
CA LEU A 128 5.16 3.43 6.12
C LEU A 128 6.34 4.15 5.48
N ASN A 129 6.73 5.31 6.02
CA ASN A 129 7.87 6.07 5.47
C ASN A 129 9.17 5.25 5.55
N ARG A 130 9.37 4.46 6.60
CA ARG A 130 10.51 3.51 6.67
C ARG A 130 10.42 2.44 5.58
N ALA A 131 9.21 1.93 5.29
CA ALA A 131 9.00 0.92 4.25
C ALA A 131 9.26 1.46 2.84
N LEU A 132 8.83 2.70 2.59
CA LEU A 132 8.97 3.36 1.29
C LEU A 132 10.38 3.92 1.04
N SER A 133 11.23 3.98 2.07
CA SER A 133 12.60 4.47 1.94
C SER A 133 13.38 3.69 0.87
N GLY A 134 13.94 4.42 -0.11
CA GLY A 134 14.70 3.85 -1.23
C GLY A 134 13.84 3.25 -2.36
N MET A 135 12.51 3.24 -2.23
CA MET A 135 11.59 2.76 -3.27
C MET A 135 11.30 3.84 -4.30
N LYS A 136 10.94 3.43 -5.52
CA LYS A 136 10.60 4.31 -6.64
C LYS A 136 9.16 4.17 -7.09
N CYS A 137 8.53 3.04 -6.82
CA CYS A 137 7.12 2.83 -7.08
C CYS A 137 6.43 2.12 -5.91
N TRP A 138 5.31 2.69 -5.46
CA TRP A 138 4.45 2.18 -4.41
C TRP A 138 3.11 1.76 -4.99
N ILE A 139 2.80 0.48 -4.86
CA ILE A 139 1.53 -0.13 -5.26
C ILE A 139 0.57 -0.14 -4.06
N SER A 140 -0.69 0.20 -4.29
CA SER A 140 -1.76 0.06 -3.28
C SER A 140 -3.07 -0.42 -3.91
N GLY A 141 -3.92 -1.10 -3.14
CA GLY A 141 -5.22 -1.63 -3.58
C GLY A 141 -6.35 -0.62 -3.72
N ILE A 142 -6.04 0.64 -4.03
CA ILE A 142 -7.01 1.70 -4.22
C ILE A 142 -7.74 1.51 -5.55
N ARG A 143 -9.08 1.59 -5.53
CA ARG A 143 -9.94 1.69 -6.73
C ARG A 143 -10.56 3.09 -6.86
N ALA A 144 -10.91 3.49 -8.08
CA ALA A 144 -11.59 4.77 -8.35
C ALA A 144 -12.96 4.88 -7.65
N GLY A 145 -13.70 3.77 -7.55
CA GLY A 145 -15.06 3.75 -6.99
C GLY A 145 -15.16 3.77 -5.46
N GLN A 146 -14.05 3.83 -4.71
CA GLN A 146 -14.10 3.75 -3.23
C GLN A 146 -14.54 5.05 -2.54
N SER A 147 -14.45 6.22 -3.20
CA SER A 147 -14.99 7.49 -2.68
C SER A 147 -15.14 8.53 -3.80
N ASP A 148 -16.03 9.52 -3.63
CA ASP A 148 -16.27 10.56 -4.64
C ASP A 148 -15.02 11.37 -5.01
N ASP A 149 -14.10 11.60 -4.06
CA ASP A 149 -12.84 12.32 -4.28
C ASP A 149 -11.85 11.61 -5.21
N ARG A 150 -12.07 10.33 -5.55
CA ARG A 150 -11.13 9.51 -6.35
C ARG A 150 -11.39 9.54 -7.85
N LYS A 151 -12.42 10.26 -8.31
CA LYS A 151 -12.71 10.44 -9.74
C LYS A 151 -11.65 11.26 -10.48
N GLN A 152 -10.78 11.97 -9.75
CA GLN A 152 -9.68 12.76 -10.32
C GLN A 152 -8.32 12.04 -10.31
N MET A 153 -8.26 10.83 -9.76
CA MET A 153 -7.03 10.04 -9.73
C MET A 153 -6.77 9.38 -11.09
N ASP A 154 -5.53 8.98 -11.31
CA ASP A 154 -5.09 8.21 -12.48
C ASP A 154 -4.37 6.94 -12.02
N TRP A 155 -4.15 5.99 -12.92
CA TRP A 155 -3.49 4.70 -12.67
C TRP A 155 -2.13 4.83 -11.97
N LEU A 156 -1.37 5.85 -12.39
CA LEU A 156 -0.09 6.23 -11.84
C LEU A 156 -0.13 7.71 -11.48
N GLU A 157 0.28 8.02 -10.27
CA GLU A 157 0.50 9.37 -9.78
C GLU A 157 1.95 9.53 -9.33
N TYR A 158 2.44 10.76 -9.25
CA TYR A 158 3.72 11.04 -8.62
C TYR A 158 3.51 11.74 -7.28
N ASP A 159 4.01 11.14 -6.21
CA ASP A 159 3.99 11.73 -4.87
C ASP A 159 5.24 12.60 -4.71
N GLU A 160 5.07 13.92 -4.82
CA GLU A 160 6.17 14.90 -4.67
C GLU A 160 6.78 14.91 -3.26
N GLU A 161 5.98 14.63 -2.23
CA GLU A 161 6.44 14.58 -0.83
C GLU A 161 7.40 13.40 -0.63
N ARG A 162 7.04 12.23 -1.19
CA ARG A 162 7.83 10.98 -1.05
C ARG A 162 8.78 10.72 -2.20
N LYS A 163 8.71 11.52 -3.28
CA LYS A 163 9.52 11.41 -4.50
C LYS A 163 9.47 10.02 -5.15
N LEU A 164 8.26 9.46 -5.24
CA LEU A 164 8.01 8.13 -5.81
C LEU A 164 6.68 8.09 -6.57
N TYR A 165 6.54 7.12 -7.47
CA TYR A 165 5.30 6.88 -8.18
C TYR A 165 4.33 6.06 -7.32
N LYS A 166 3.05 6.42 -7.31
CA LYS A 166 1.96 5.64 -6.70
C LYS A 166 1.16 4.97 -7.79
N PHE A 167 1.07 3.65 -7.74
CA PHE A 167 0.42 2.83 -8.76
C PHE A 167 -0.81 2.11 -8.20
N TYR A 168 -1.92 2.17 -8.93
CA TYR A 168 -3.20 1.58 -8.56
C TYR A 168 -3.62 0.52 -9.60
N PRO A 169 -3.21 -0.74 -9.44
CA PRO A 169 -3.37 -1.78 -10.46
C PRO A 169 -4.82 -2.16 -10.75
N LEU A 170 -5.72 -1.89 -9.80
CA LEU A 170 -7.16 -2.20 -9.87
C LEU A 170 -8.00 -0.92 -10.02
N PHE A 171 -7.42 0.15 -10.56
CA PHE A 171 -8.07 1.46 -10.59
C PHE A 171 -9.46 1.45 -11.24
N ASP A 172 -9.61 0.73 -12.36
CA ASP A 172 -10.85 0.58 -13.14
C ASP A 172 -11.77 -0.57 -12.69
N TRP A 173 -11.37 -1.37 -11.70
CA TRP A 173 -12.20 -2.48 -11.24
C TRP A 173 -13.42 -1.96 -10.45
N SER A 174 -14.57 -2.54 -10.73
CA SER A 174 -15.76 -2.44 -9.88
C SER A 174 -15.56 -3.26 -8.60
N PHE A 175 -16.54 -3.21 -7.69
CA PHE A 175 -16.51 -4.09 -6.52
C PHE A 175 -16.75 -5.55 -6.94
N GLU A 176 -17.59 -5.76 -7.95
CA GLU A 176 -17.95 -7.07 -8.50
C GLU A 176 -16.80 -7.76 -9.22
N ASP A 177 -15.85 -7.00 -9.77
CA ASP A 177 -14.65 -7.55 -10.43
C ASP A 177 -13.64 -8.14 -9.43
N VAL A 178 -13.72 -7.75 -8.15
CA VAL A 178 -12.73 -8.05 -7.09
C VAL A 178 -12.99 -9.42 -6.47
#